data_AF-A0A765ECY2-F1
#
_entry.id   AF-A0A765ECY2-F1
#
_cell.length_a   1.000
_cell.length_b   1.000
_cell.length_c   1.000
_cell.angle_alpha   90.00
_cell.angle_beta   90.00
_cell.angle_gamma   90.00
#
_symmetry.space_group_name_H-M   'P 1'
#
loop_
_entity.id
_entity.type
_entity.pdbx_description
1 polymer ?
#
loop_
_entity_poly.entity_id
_entity_poly.type
_entity_poly.pdbx_seq_one_letter_code
_entity_poly.pdbx_strand_id
1 'polypeptide(L)'
;MTLTEKSGHLAWCALVALALARQDSGVLSPAQENLFLTRWLATALKQRRFSREVTQDIEWLLKQGRQMGVSAKLAGKLDYLWRACTGELSEQNDLFRLTYALETAKDMNWSYRLLSDHEWSGRYALALNAGVNGIYLSRASLDVAFDDSGRQINPLTARLTGNVAGVMKLFNRCGWQAEPESGASLPHQYSLMAGQGVPGEGD
;
A
#
# COMPACT_ATOMS: atom_id res chain seq x y z
N MET A 1 -17.34 16.78 -0.26
CA MET A 1 -16.16 15.90 -0.22
C MET A 1 -16.57 14.48 0.10
N THR A 2 -16.09 13.52 -0.67
CA THR A 2 -16.18 12.08 -0.37
C THR A 2 -15.35 11.74 0.87
N LEU A 3 -15.56 10.58 1.50
CA LEU A 3 -14.77 10.14 2.66
C LEU A 3 -13.27 10.08 2.31
N THR A 4 -12.95 9.56 1.12
CA THR A 4 -11.60 9.49 0.57
C THR A 4 -10.96 10.87 0.44
N GLU A 5 -11.68 11.86 -0.11
CA GLU A 5 -11.17 13.25 -0.17
C GLU A 5 -10.93 13.85 1.22
N LYS A 6 -11.78 13.53 2.21
CA LYS A 6 -11.61 14.01 3.60
C LYS A 6 -10.38 13.39 4.27
N SER A 7 -10.17 12.10 4.10
CA SER A 7 -8.98 11.40 4.64
C SER A 7 -7.71 11.85 3.93
N GLY A 8 -7.76 12.11 2.62
CA GLY A 8 -6.67 12.76 1.88
C GLY A 8 -6.36 14.15 2.42
N HIS A 9 -7.36 15.02 2.57
CA HIS A 9 -7.17 16.36 3.10
C HIS A 9 -6.54 16.35 4.51
N LEU A 10 -6.97 15.45 5.40
CA LEU A 10 -6.33 15.24 6.71
C LEU A 10 -4.84 14.89 6.56
N ALA A 11 -4.54 13.93 5.68
CA ALA A 11 -3.18 13.46 5.45
C ALA A 11 -2.27 14.58 4.93
N TRP A 12 -2.73 15.34 3.93
CA TRP A 12 -2.02 16.52 3.42
C TRP A 12 -1.75 17.56 4.48
N CYS A 13 -2.77 17.96 5.25
CA CYS A 13 -2.60 18.95 6.30
C CYS A 13 -1.55 18.51 7.34
N ALA A 14 -1.52 17.22 7.68
CA ALA A 14 -0.53 16.67 8.61
C ALA A 14 0.89 16.71 8.02
N LEU A 15 1.05 16.32 6.75
CA LEU A 15 2.34 16.32 6.04
C LEU A 15 2.88 17.74 5.83
N VAL A 16 2.03 18.69 5.44
CA VAL A 16 2.39 20.11 5.32
C VAL A 16 2.81 20.67 6.68
N ALA A 17 2.07 20.39 7.75
CA ALA A 17 2.46 20.82 9.09
C ALA A 17 3.82 20.24 9.53
N LEU A 18 4.10 18.98 9.19
CA LEU A 18 5.40 18.38 9.44
C LEU A 18 6.52 19.04 8.62
N ALA A 19 6.28 19.35 7.35
CA ALA A 19 7.23 20.03 6.49
C ALA A 19 7.57 21.44 7.01
N LEU A 20 6.57 22.19 7.48
CA LEU A 20 6.78 23.49 8.13
C LEU A 20 7.61 23.35 9.41
N ALA A 21 7.34 22.34 10.25
CA ALA A 21 8.13 22.09 11.45
C ALA A 21 9.59 21.75 11.14
N ARG A 22 9.86 21.02 10.05
CA ARG A 22 11.23 20.76 9.56
C ARG A 22 11.93 22.04 9.08
N GLN A 23 11.21 22.99 8.53
CA GLN A 23 11.78 24.29 8.15
C GLN A 23 12.16 25.12 9.38
N ASP A 24 11.29 25.17 10.39
CA ASP A 24 11.51 25.97 11.60
C ASP A 24 12.56 25.37 12.55
N SER A 25 12.63 24.03 12.64
CA SER A 25 13.46 23.31 13.62
C SER A 25 14.67 22.60 13.02
N GLY A 26 14.84 22.64 11.69
CA GLY A 26 15.84 21.86 10.96
C GLY A 26 15.47 20.38 10.78
N VAL A 27 16.46 19.54 10.47
CA VAL A 27 16.24 18.11 10.21
C VAL A 27 15.70 17.42 11.47
N LEU A 28 14.49 16.87 11.38
CA LEU A 28 13.87 16.10 12.46
C LEU A 28 14.26 14.63 12.34
N SER A 29 14.65 14.02 13.46
CA SER A 29 14.79 12.56 13.53
C SER A 29 13.42 11.87 13.42
N PRO A 30 13.34 10.60 12.97
CA PRO A 30 12.07 9.87 12.88
C PRO A 30 11.25 9.85 14.18
N ALA A 31 11.93 9.90 15.33
CA ALA A 31 11.28 9.99 16.63
C ALA A 31 10.60 11.34 16.87
N GLN A 32 11.28 12.43 16.49
CA GLN A 32 10.75 13.80 16.58
C GLN A 32 9.57 13.99 15.63
N GLU A 33 9.63 13.42 14.43
CA GLU A 33 8.52 13.47 13.47
C GLU A 33 7.27 12.77 14.00
N ASN A 34 7.42 11.54 14.53
CA ASN A 34 6.27 10.84 15.11
C ASN A 34 5.72 11.55 16.35
N LEU A 35 6.57 12.13 17.19
CA LEU A 35 6.13 12.91 18.35
C LEU A 35 5.36 14.17 17.91
N PHE A 36 5.88 14.90 16.91
CA PHE A 36 5.22 16.06 16.33
C PHE A 36 3.84 15.69 15.78
N LEU A 37 3.77 14.67 14.92
CA LEU A 37 2.52 14.21 14.31
C LEU A 37 1.51 13.73 15.35
N THR A 38 1.95 13.01 16.39
CA THR A 38 1.07 12.58 17.49
C THR A 38 0.48 13.80 18.23
N ARG A 39 1.27 14.83 18.51
CA ARG A 39 0.80 16.06 19.16
C ARG A 39 -0.13 16.86 18.23
N TRP A 40 0.21 16.94 16.96
CA TRP A 40 -0.58 17.63 15.95
C TRP A 40 -1.96 16.98 15.79
N LEU A 41 -2.02 15.64 15.65
CA LEU A 41 -3.26 14.88 15.55
C LEU A 41 -4.13 15.03 16.80
N ALA A 42 -3.52 15.01 18.00
CA ALA A 42 -4.25 15.22 19.25
C ALA A 42 -4.86 16.62 19.32
N THR A 43 -4.12 17.62 18.84
CA THR A 43 -4.59 19.02 18.78
C THR A 43 -5.71 19.17 17.75
N ALA A 44 -5.55 18.59 16.56
CA ALA A 44 -6.57 18.59 15.51
C ALA A 44 -7.88 17.93 15.97
N LEU A 45 -7.79 16.81 16.69
CA LEU A 45 -8.93 16.12 17.29
C LEU A 45 -9.62 16.97 18.36
N LYS A 46 -8.83 17.52 19.30
CA LYS A 46 -9.35 18.39 20.39
C LYS A 46 -10.07 19.61 19.84
N GLN A 47 -9.52 20.21 18.77
CA GLN A 47 -10.07 21.40 18.14
C GLN A 47 -11.14 21.09 17.09
N ARG A 48 -11.45 19.81 16.84
CA ARG A 48 -12.42 19.35 15.83
C ARG A 48 -12.18 19.99 14.46
N ARG A 49 -10.90 20.06 14.05
CA ARG A 49 -10.49 20.72 12.79
C ARG A 49 -10.95 20.00 11.51
N PHE A 50 -11.35 18.74 11.63
CA PHE A 50 -11.78 17.90 10.52
C PHE A 50 -13.20 17.37 10.71
N SER A 51 -13.81 16.89 9.62
CA SER A 51 -15.15 16.28 9.65
C SER A 51 -15.22 15.11 10.63
N ARG A 52 -16.41 14.88 11.22
CA ARG A 52 -16.66 13.74 12.12
C ARG A 52 -16.38 12.39 11.47
N GLU A 53 -16.48 12.32 10.15
CA GLU A 53 -16.23 11.11 9.37
C GLU A 53 -14.77 10.62 9.44
N VAL A 54 -13.79 11.52 9.63
CA VAL A 54 -12.36 11.15 9.76
C VAL A 54 -11.89 11.09 11.21
N THR A 55 -12.79 11.29 12.17
CA THR A 55 -12.46 11.24 13.60
C THR A 55 -11.89 9.88 13.99
N GLN A 56 -12.49 8.79 13.49
CA GLN A 56 -12.03 7.43 13.78
C GLN A 56 -10.63 7.18 13.23
N ASP A 57 -10.30 7.72 12.05
CA ASP A 57 -8.97 7.63 11.44
C ASP A 57 -7.93 8.37 12.31
N ILE A 58 -8.26 9.57 12.79
CA ILE A 58 -7.40 10.36 13.68
C ILE A 58 -7.15 9.62 15.00
N GLU A 59 -8.19 9.05 15.59
CA GLU A 59 -8.10 8.27 16.83
C GLU A 59 -7.24 7.02 16.65
N TRP A 60 -7.39 6.32 15.52
CA TRP A 60 -6.56 5.17 15.18
C TRP A 60 -5.09 5.56 15.00
N LEU A 61 -4.79 6.61 14.23
CA LEU A 61 -3.43 7.13 14.04
C LEU A 61 -2.78 7.54 15.37
N LEU A 62 -3.55 8.16 16.28
CA LEU A 62 -3.09 8.51 17.62
C LEU A 62 -2.75 7.29 18.46
N LYS A 63 -3.59 6.26 18.42
CA LYS A 63 -3.33 5.00 19.12
C LYS A 63 -2.03 4.37 18.62
N GLN A 64 -1.83 4.33 17.31
CA GLN A 64 -0.60 3.82 16.68
C GLN A 64 0.64 4.63 17.12
N GLY A 65 0.57 5.96 17.04
CA GLY A 65 1.66 6.86 17.46
C GLY A 65 2.07 6.68 18.92
N ARG A 66 1.08 6.55 19.81
CA ARG A 66 1.32 6.39 21.26
C ARG A 66 1.85 5.02 21.64
N GLN A 67 1.36 3.95 21.00
CA GLN A 67 1.75 2.58 21.34
C GLN A 67 3.10 2.19 20.74
N MET A 68 3.40 2.64 19.53
CA MET A 68 4.58 2.17 18.79
C MET A 68 5.71 3.20 18.70
N GLY A 69 5.49 4.44 19.15
CA GLY A 69 6.52 5.49 19.16
C GLY A 69 7.16 5.70 17.79
N VAL A 70 8.48 5.59 17.69
CA VAL A 70 9.23 5.71 16.42
C VAL A 70 8.81 4.64 15.40
N SER A 71 8.47 3.44 15.87
CA SER A 71 8.04 2.31 15.03
C SER A 71 6.64 2.51 14.42
N ALA A 72 5.89 3.53 14.86
CA ALA A 72 4.57 3.84 14.30
C ALA A 72 4.62 4.32 12.84
N LYS A 73 5.78 4.87 12.42
CA LYS A 73 6.03 5.43 11.07
C LYS A 73 4.88 6.31 10.56
N LEU A 74 4.39 7.23 11.41
CA LEU A 74 3.19 8.02 11.11
C LEU A 74 3.33 8.87 9.85
N ALA A 75 4.51 9.45 9.60
CA ALA A 75 4.77 10.21 8.38
C ALA A 75 4.57 9.35 7.13
N GLY A 76 5.09 8.11 7.13
CA GLY A 76 4.90 7.17 6.01
C GLY A 76 3.44 6.73 5.85
N LYS A 77 2.71 6.51 6.96
CA LYS A 77 1.27 6.17 6.91
C LYS A 77 0.43 7.33 6.37
N LEU A 78 0.77 8.57 6.74
CA LEU A 78 0.10 9.77 6.25
C LEU A 78 0.45 10.06 4.78
N ASP A 79 1.71 9.91 4.37
CA ASP A 79 2.14 10.02 2.96
C ASP A 79 1.41 8.98 2.09
N TYR A 80 1.33 7.74 2.57
CA TYR A 80 0.52 6.71 1.96
C TYR A 80 -0.96 7.10 1.84
N LEU A 81 -1.58 7.52 2.94
CA LEU A 81 -2.99 7.92 2.97
C LEU A 81 -3.28 9.12 2.05
N TRP A 82 -2.33 10.05 1.92
CA TRP A 82 -2.45 11.18 1.00
C TRP A 82 -2.46 10.69 -0.46
N ARG A 83 -1.42 9.94 -0.87
CA ARG A 83 -1.28 9.42 -2.24
C ARG A 83 -2.44 8.48 -2.62
N ALA A 84 -2.96 7.74 -1.65
CA ALA A 84 -4.17 6.91 -1.78
C ALA A 84 -5.41 7.71 -2.22
N CYS A 85 -5.51 8.94 -1.76
CA CYS A 85 -6.71 9.76 -1.81
C CYS A 85 -6.65 10.85 -2.89
N THR A 86 -5.47 11.15 -3.44
CA THR A 86 -5.28 12.22 -4.43
C THR A 86 -5.15 11.78 -5.88
N GLY A 87 -5.10 10.48 -6.16
CA GLY A 87 -5.01 9.96 -7.53
C GLY A 87 -3.61 9.93 -8.14
N GLU A 88 -2.58 10.37 -7.40
CA GLU A 88 -1.16 10.34 -7.78
C GLU A 88 -0.53 8.93 -7.76
N LEU A 89 -1.32 7.89 -7.46
CA LEU A 89 -0.88 6.50 -7.56
C LEU A 89 -0.32 6.18 -8.94
N SER A 90 -0.85 6.78 -10.02
CA SER A 90 -0.34 6.57 -11.38
C SER A 90 1.09 7.10 -11.60
N GLU A 91 1.50 8.14 -10.87
CA GLU A 91 2.83 8.77 -10.93
C GLU A 91 3.87 8.09 -10.04
N GLN A 92 3.44 7.17 -9.15
CA GLN A 92 4.35 6.41 -8.31
C GLN A 92 4.98 5.23 -9.06
N ASN A 93 6.18 4.82 -8.63
CA ASN A 93 6.85 3.66 -9.20
C ASN A 93 6.06 2.36 -8.97
N ASP A 94 6.36 1.35 -9.76
CA ASP A 94 5.61 0.10 -9.81
C ASP A 94 5.58 -0.61 -8.45
N LEU A 95 6.73 -0.68 -7.76
CA LEU A 95 6.86 -1.31 -6.45
C LEU A 95 5.99 -0.62 -5.38
N PHE A 96 5.92 0.72 -5.41
CA PHE A 96 5.06 1.47 -4.51
C PHE A 96 3.59 1.15 -4.78
N ARG A 97 3.19 1.19 -6.06
CA ARG A 97 1.82 0.86 -6.49
C ARG A 97 1.42 -0.57 -6.10
N LEU A 98 2.36 -1.52 -6.19
CA LEU A 98 2.14 -2.90 -5.77
C LEU A 98 1.96 -2.98 -4.25
N THR A 99 2.87 -2.36 -3.50
CA THR A 99 2.83 -2.34 -2.02
C THR A 99 1.50 -1.75 -1.55
N TYR A 100 1.04 -0.69 -2.21
CA TYR A 100 -0.27 -0.09 -1.97
C TYR A 100 -1.42 -1.06 -2.20
N ALA A 101 -1.42 -1.77 -3.34
CA ALA A 101 -2.44 -2.77 -3.62
C ALA A 101 -2.45 -3.88 -2.55
N LEU A 102 -1.28 -4.35 -2.10
CA LEU A 102 -1.16 -5.41 -1.10
C LEU A 102 -1.64 -4.98 0.29
N GLU A 103 -1.29 -3.78 0.75
CA GLU A 103 -1.77 -3.25 2.03
C GLU A 103 -3.28 -3.00 1.99
N THR A 104 -3.79 -2.43 0.89
CA THR A 104 -5.23 -2.26 0.69
C THR A 104 -5.97 -3.60 0.67
N ALA A 105 -5.39 -4.64 0.09
CA ALA A 105 -5.97 -5.98 0.12
C ALA A 105 -6.01 -6.55 1.55
N LYS A 106 -4.98 -6.34 2.38
CA LYS A 106 -4.99 -6.75 3.79
C LYS A 106 -6.12 -6.08 4.57
N ASP A 107 -6.37 -4.79 4.35
CA ASP A 107 -7.50 -4.08 4.96
C ASP A 107 -8.85 -4.63 4.51
N MET A 108 -8.92 -5.21 3.30
CA MET A 108 -10.07 -5.96 2.78
C MET A 108 -10.10 -7.44 3.25
N ASN A 109 -9.34 -7.78 4.29
CA ASN A 109 -9.19 -9.12 4.86
C ASN A 109 -8.61 -10.18 3.90
N TRP A 110 -7.74 -9.78 2.96
CA TRP A 110 -6.94 -10.72 2.19
C TRP A 110 -5.69 -11.16 2.97
N SER A 111 -5.41 -12.46 2.93
CA SER A 111 -4.17 -12.99 3.49
C SER A 111 -3.02 -12.81 2.50
N TYR A 112 -2.07 -11.94 2.82
CA TYR A 112 -0.83 -11.77 2.05
C TYR A 112 0.32 -12.58 2.64
N ARG A 113 1.05 -13.35 1.80
CA ARG A 113 2.30 -14.03 2.19
C ARG A 113 3.34 -14.01 1.06
N LEU A 114 4.60 -13.89 1.45
CA LEU A 114 5.75 -14.08 0.58
C LEU A 114 6.30 -15.49 0.80
N LEU A 115 6.29 -16.31 -0.24
CA LEU A 115 6.69 -17.72 -0.17
C LEU A 115 8.13 -17.89 -0.65
N SER A 116 8.89 -18.73 0.06
CA SER A 116 10.18 -19.23 -0.42
C SER A 116 10.01 -20.25 -1.55
N ASP A 117 11.09 -20.58 -2.27
CA ASP A 117 11.04 -21.55 -3.39
C ASP A 117 10.48 -22.92 -2.99
N HIS A 118 10.80 -23.37 -1.76
CA HIS A 118 10.30 -24.62 -1.20
C HIS A 118 8.81 -24.58 -0.85
N GLU A 119 8.29 -23.42 -0.42
CA GLU A 119 6.86 -23.22 -0.16
C GLU A 119 6.09 -22.95 -1.45
N TRP A 120 6.77 -22.43 -2.49
CA TRP A 120 6.20 -22.18 -3.80
C TRP A 120 6.00 -23.49 -4.57
N SER A 121 6.98 -24.39 -4.57
CA SER A 121 6.93 -25.62 -5.35
C SER A 121 7.68 -26.79 -4.70
N GLY A 122 7.41 -28.00 -5.17
CA GLY A 122 8.04 -29.22 -4.67
C GLY A 122 7.31 -29.84 -3.47
N ARG A 123 8.03 -30.64 -2.67
CA ARG A 123 7.44 -31.48 -1.62
C ARG A 123 6.79 -30.70 -0.47
N TYR A 124 7.25 -29.47 -0.23
CA TYR A 124 6.76 -28.58 0.83
C TYR A 124 5.88 -27.46 0.29
N ALA A 125 5.42 -27.57 -0.96
CA ALA A 125 4.55 -26.59 -1.57
C ALA A 125 3.31 -26.36 -0.71
N LEU A 126 3.00 -25.08 -0.45
CA LEU A 126 1.85 -24.71 0.35
C LEU A 126 0.57 -25.12 -0.37
N ALA A 127 -0.24 -25.96 0.29
CA ALA A 127 -1.56 -26.30 -0.20
C ALA A 127 -2.48 -25.07 -0.07
N LEU A 128 -2.89 -24.52 -1.20
CA LEU A 128 -3.75 -23.34 -1.25
C LEU A 128 -5.22 -23.73 -1.10
N ASN A 129 -5.96 -22.96 -0.31
CA ASN A 129 -7.40 -23.13 -0.15
C ASN A 129 -8.13 -22.15 -1.08
N ALA A 130 -8.80 -22.68 -2.10
CA ALA A 130 -9.53 -21.88 -3.08
C ALA A 130 -10.67 -21.03 -2.48
N GLY A 131 -11.21 -21.41 -1.31
CA GLY A 131 -12.26 -20.67 -0.62
C GLY A 131 -11.77 -19.50 0.25
N VAL A 132 -10.46 -19.29 0.38
CA VAL A 132 -9.87 -18.22 1.19
C VAL A 132 -9.24 -17.17 0.29
N ASN A 133 -9.53 -15.90 0.57
CA ASN A 133 -8.91 -14.76 -0.11
C ASN A 133 -7.42 -14.69 0.24
N GLY A 134 -6.57 -15.03 -0.72
CA GLY A 134 -5.13 -15.16 -0.52
C GLY A 134 -4.35 -14.53 -1.68
N ILE A 135 -3.28 -13.80 -1.33
CA ILE A 135 -2.28 -13.27 -2.25
C ILE A 135 -0.94 -13.85 -1.83
N TYR A 136 -0.34 -14.67 -2.69
CA TYR A 136 0.94 -15.29 -2.43
C TYR A 136 1.94 -14.85 -3.50
N LEU A 137 3.07 -14.29 -3.11
CA LEU A 137 4.13 -13.88 -4.05
C LEU A 137 5.33 -14.81 -3.93
N SER A 138 5.99 -15.09 -5.05
CA SER A 138 7.27 -15.81 -5.06
C SER A 138 8.37 -14.85 -4.61
N ARG A 139 9.14 -15.24 -3.57
CA ARG A 139 10.29 -14.44 -3.10
C ARG A 139 11.36 -14.29 -4.19
N ALA A 140 11.75 -15.39 -4.82
CA ALA A 140 12.77 -15.36 -5.88
C ALA A 140 12.35 -14.46 -7.06
N SER A 141 11.05 -14.47 -7.42
CA SER A 141 10.54 -13.56 -8.44
C SER A 141 10.55 -12.10 -7.98
N LEU A 142 10.15 -11.83 -6.73
CA LEU A 142 10.16 -10.48 -6.17
C LEU A 142 11.57 -9.86 -6.11
N ASP A 143 12.58 -10.66 -5.76
CA ASP A 143 13.98 -10.22 -5.63
C ASP A 143 14.57 -9.72 -6.96
N VAL A 144 14.01 -10.13 -8.10
CA VAL A 144 14.46 -9.73 -9.45
C VAL A 144 13.41 -8.96 -10.24
N ALA A 145 12.22 -8.71 -9.66
CA ALA A 145 11.09 -8.10 -10.37
C ALA A 145 11.31 -6.60 -10.64
N PHE A 146 12.12 -5.92 -9.82
CA PHE A 146 12.25 -4.46 -9.83
C PHE A 146 13.70 -4.01 -9.96
N ASP A 147 13.90 -2.86 -10.61
CA ASP A 147 15.16 -2.14 -10.58
C ASP A 147 15.32 -1.28 -9.31
N ASP A 148 16.48 -0.63 -9.16
CA ASP A 148 16.78 0.24 -8.01
C ASP A 148 15.84 1.45 -7.88
N SER A 149 15.13 1.81 -8.96
CA SER A 149 14.14 2.89 -8.96
C SER A 149 12.74 2.42 -8.59
N GLY A 150 12.55 1.10 -8.42
CA GLY A 150 11.27 0.47 -8.13
C GLY A 150 10.37 0.31 -9.36
N ARG A 151 10.93 0.40 -10.58
CA ARG A 151 10.23 0.06 -11.82
C ARG A 151 10.31 -1.44 -12.07
N GLN A 152 9.23 -2.02 -12.58
CA GLN A 152 9.20 -3.43 -12.89
C GLN A 152 10.05 -3.70 -14.13
N ILE A 153 10.97 -4.67 -14.00
CA ILE A 153 11.83 -5.16 -15.08
C ILE A 153 11.55 -6.63 -15.43
N ASN A 154 11.00 -7.41 -14.48
CA ASN A 154 10.60 -8.79 -14.71
C ASN A 154 9.17 -9.03 -14.20
N PRO A 155 8.39 -9.91 -14.87
CA PRO A 155 7.07 -10.31 -14.38
C PRO A 155 7.14 -10.88 -12.96
N LEU A 156 6.18 -10.50 -12.12
CA LEU A 156 6.12 -10.97 -10.74
C LEU A 156 5.16 -12.14 -10.62
N THR A 157 5.67 -13.32 -10.23
CA THR A 157 4.83 -14.51 -10.10
C THR A 157 4.01 -14.47 -8.81
N ALA A 158 2.70 -14.61 -8.96
CA ALA A 158 1.73 -14.61 -7.88
C ALA A 158 0.83 -15.85 -7.91
N ARG A 159 0.30 -16.26 -6.76
CA ARG A 159 -0.86 -17.14 -6.68
C ARG A 159 -2.00 -16.42 -5.99
N LEU A 160 -3.18 -16.46 -6.60
CA LEU A 160 -4.38 -15.76 -6.13
C LEU A 160 -5.52 -16.75 -5.90
N THR A 161 -6.10 -16.73 -4.70
CA THR A 161 -7.23 -17.60 -4.30
C THR A 161 -8.42 -16.79 -3.80
N GLY A 162 -9.60 -17.42 -3.70
CA GLY A 162 -10.83 -16.76 -3.25
C GLY A 162 -11.45 -15.89 -4.34
N ASN A 163 -11.86 -14.68 -3.99
CA ASN A 163 -12.48 -13.72 -4.90
C ASN A 163 -11.44 -13.04 -5.82
N VAL A 164 -10.82 -13.80 -6.71
CA VAL A 164 -9.74 -13.30 -7.58
C VAL A 164 -10.21 -12.12 -8.45
N ALA A 165 -11.47 -12.13 -8.90
CA ALA A 165 -12.05 -11.00 -9.64
C ALA A 165 -12.04 -9.69 -8.83
N GLY A 166 -12.22 -9.76 -7.51
CA GLY A 166 -12.15 -8.60 -6.61
C GLY A 166 -10.75 -8.01 -6.51
N VAL A 167 -9.72 -8.83 -6.27
CA VAL A 167 -8.33 -8.35 -6.17
C VAL A 167 -7.78 -7.90 -7.52
N MET A 168 -8.20 -8.50 -8.64
CA MET A 168 -7.82 -8.03 -9.97
C MET A 168 -8.29 -6.60 -10.22
N LYS A 169 -9.50 -6.22 -9.79
CA LYS A 169 -9.97 -4.82 -9.87
C LYS A 169 -9.12 -3.88 -9.04
N LEU A 170 -8.65 -4.32 -7.87
CA LEU A 170 -7.76 -3.54 -7.02
C LEU A 170 -6.40 -3.35 -7.67
N PHE A 171 -5.79 -4.42 -8.21
CA PHE A 171 -4.55 -4.32 -8.97
C PHE A 171 -4.70 -3.37 -10.16
N ASN A 172 -5.76 -3.50 -10.96
CA ASN A 172 -5.99 -2.63 -12.12
C ASN A 172 -6.06 -1.15 -11.72
N ARG A 173 -6.73 -0.83 -10.61
CA ARG A 173 -6.79 0.55 -10.08
C ARG A 173 -5.41 1.07 -9.65
N CYS A 174 -4.50 0.18 -9.27
CA CYS A 174 -3.12 0.51 -8.92
C CYS A 174 -2.18 0.45 -10.12
N GLY A 175 -2.68 0.31 -11.35
CA GLY A 175 -1.84 0.18 -12.54
C GLY A 175 -1.12 -1.17 -12.63
N TRP A 176 -1.67 -2.22 -12.02
CA TRP A 176 -1.17 -3.59 -12.10
C TRP A 176 -2.19 -4.49 -12.79
N GLN A 177 -1.71 -5.38 -13.66
CA GLN A 177 -2.51 -6.37 -14.35
C GLN A 177 -2.08 -7.75 -13.84
N ALA A 178 -3.05 -8.64 -13.65
CA ALA A 178 -2.82 -10.01 -13.26
C ALA A 178 -3.30 -10.93 -14.39
N GLU A 179 -2.36 -11.55 -15.10
CA GLU A 179 -2.66 -12.45 -16.19
C GLU A 179 -2.55 -13.90 -15.72
N PRO A 180 -3.58 -14.75 -15.95
CA PRO A 180 -3.51 -16.14 -15.57
C PRO A 180 -2.44 -16.86 -16.40
N GLU A 181 -1.56 -17.60 -15.74
CA GLU A 181 -0.53 -18.37 -16.45
C GLU A 181 -1.17 -19.62 -17.07
N SER A 182 -1.17 -19.69 -18.40
CA SER A 182 -1.93 -20.70 -19.15
C SER A 182 -1.23 -22.07 -19.08
N GLY A 183 -1.67 -22.91 -18.15
CA GLY A 183 -1.27 -24.31 -18.06
C GLY A 183 -2.17 -25.09 -17.09
N ALA A 184 -2.67 -26.26 -17.51
CA ALA A 184 -3.59 -27.09 -16.73
C ALA A 184 -3.03 -27.56 -15.36
N SER A 185 -1.73 -27.39 -15.14
CA SER A 185 -0.96 -27.84 -13.97
C SER A 185 -0.70 -26.76 -12.91
N LEU A 186 -1.06 -25.49 -13.16
CA LEU A 186 -0.79 -24.37 -12.24
C LEU A 186 -2.07 -23.61 -11.87
N PRO A 187 -3.04 -24.26 -11.19
CA PRO A 187 -4.23 -23.58 -10.72
C PRO A 187 -3.82 -22.41 -9.80
N HIS A 188 -4.52 -21.29 -9.94
CA HIS A 188 -4.30 -20.07 -9.16
C HIS A 188 -3.03 -19.27 -9.47
N GLN A 189 -2.21 -19.64 -10.46
CA GLN A 189 -1.00 -18.90 -10.78
C GLN A 189 -1.25 -17.75 -11.76
N TYR A 190 -0.68 -16.58 -11.45
CA TYR A 190 -0.80 -15.35 -12.20
C TYR A 190 0.57 -14.70 -12.38
N SER A 191 0.75 -14.05 -13.52
CA SER A 191 1.82 -13.11 -13.77
C SER A 191 1.32 -11.70 -13.47
N LEU A 192 1.95 -11.01 -12.52
CA LEU A 192 1.66 -9.62 -12.23
C LEU A 192 2.57 -8.72 -13.06
N MET A 193 1.95 -7.83 -13.83
CA MET A 193 2.61 -6.88 -14.72
C MET A 193 2.14 -5.47 -14.38
N ALA A 194 3.05 -4.54 -14.20
CA ALA A 194 2.76 -3.12 -14.13
C ALA A 194 2.29 -2.68 -15.52
N GLY A 195 1.09 -2.10 -15.59
CA GLY A 195 0.60 -1.47 -16.79
C GLY A 195 1.55 -0.34 -17.16
N GLN A 196 2.11 -0.38 -18.37
CA GLN A 196 2.70 0.81 -18.96
C GLN A 196 1.62 1.88 -18.92
N GLY A 197 1.88 2.99 -18.25
CA GLY A 197 1.04 4.18 -18.40
C GLY A 197 0.90 4.39 -19.90
N VAL A 198 -0.34 4.34 -20.40
CA VAL A 198 -0.61 4.67 -21.80
C VAL A 198 0.06 6.02 -22.02
N PRO A 199 1.08 6.12 -22.91
CA PRO A 199 1.55 7.43 -23.31
C PRO A 199 0.30 8.09 -23.87
N GLY A 200 -0.13 9.21 -23.30
CA GLY A 200 -1.18 9.99 -23.91
C GLY A 200 -0.78 10.17 -25.37
N GLU A 201 -1.56 9.59 -26.28
CA GLU A 201 -1.50 9.95 -27.69
C GLU A 201 -1.87 11.44 -27.74
N GLY A 202 -0.84 12.28 -27.70
CA GLY A 202 -0.90 13.59 -28.30
C GLY A 202 -0.83 13.39 -29.80
N ASP A 203 -1.96 13.59 -30.47
CA ASP A 203 -2.22 14.81 -31.26
C ASP A 203 -3.73 14.90 -31.60
#